data_AF-A0A920B5A6-F1
#
_entry.id   AF-A0A920B5A6-F1
#
_cell.length_a   1.000
_cell.length_b   1.000
_cell.length_c   1.000
_cell.angle_alpha   90.00
_cell.angle_beta   90.00
_cell.angle_gamma   90.00
#
_symmetry.space_group_name_H-M   'P 1'
#
loop_
_entity.id
_entity.type
_entity.pdbx_description
1 polymer ?
#
loop_
_entity_poly.entity_id
_entity_poly.type
_entity_poly.pdbx_seq_one_letter_code
_entity_poly.pdbx_strand_id
1 'polypeptide(L)'
;MFNEILLCLMIRKKIKNEQVLDFLEKNPDFFVNNPNALKKINFPLKNYAEYDDKSKVVPFKDWIIENLKDVQKNIIENAHHNFLTQQKIHESVIEILKIDNVKDVFVFLKNRLPSKFDLEVINIVTSNKIISRKYSLIFKDEEIIKKIYGKKNQLIMDAVDNQLKIFEDFNQKIYSNAIYSLGHEFFESSSLLVFGSKDKHFLNNKAYDFILFFSNVVQEKLKQFSNE
;
A
#
# COMPACT_ATOMS: atom_id res chain seq x y z
N MET A 1 61.23 -9.56 30.33
CA MET A 1 60.42 -8.58 29.57
C MET A 1 60.21 -9.00 28.10
N PHE A 2 60.12 -10.30 27.79
CA PHE A 2 59.84 -10.81 26.42
C PHE A 2 58.65 -11.78 26.35
N ASN A 3 58.12 -12.24 27.50
CA ASN A 3 57.02 -13.20 27.55
C ASN A 3 55.62 -12.57 27.64
N GLU A 4 55.48 -11.31 28.05
CA GLU A 4 54.16 -10.64 28.09
C GLU A 4 53.73 -10.11 26.71
N ILE A 5 54.68 -9.75 25.85
CA ILE A 5 54.40 -9.27 24.48
C ILE A 5 53.89 -10.40 23.58
N LEU A 6 54.36 -11.63 23.79
CA LEU A 6 53.87 -12.82 23.08
C LEU A 6 52.46 -13.22 23.53
N LEU A 7 52.10 -12.96 24.79
CA LEU A 7 50.75 -13.20 25.32
C LEU A 7 49.71 -12.23 24.73
N CYS A 8 50.12 -11.00 24.42
CA CYS A 8 49.27 -10.02 23.73
C CYS A 8 49.16 -10.26 22.21
N LEU A 9 50.09 -11.01 21.59
CA LEU A 9 50.03 -11.40 20.16
C LEU A 9 49.01 -12.50 19.86
N MET A 10 48.47 -13.18 20.87
CA MET A 10 47.18 -13.89 20.78
C MET A 10 46.01 -12.90 20.79
N ILE A 11 46.15 -11.82 20.01
CA ILE A 11 45.07 -11.09 19.36
C ILE A 11 44.04 -12.15 18.98
N ARG A 12 42.87 -12.12 19.62
CA ARG A 12 41.68 -12.88 19.22
C ARG A 12 41.65 -12.86 17.69
N LYS A 13 42.09 -13.94 17.04
CA LYS A 13 41.93 -14.09 15.59
C LYS A 13 40.43 -14.02 15.42
N LYS A 14 39.93 -12.87 14.96
CA LYS A 14 38.55 -12.74 14.49
C LYS A 14 38.47 -13.73 13.34
N ILE A 15 37.99 -14.93 13.63
CA ILE A 15 37.73 -15.92 12.61
C ILE A 15 36.74 -15.25 11.66
N LYS A 16 37.14 -15.09 10.40
CA LYS A 16 36.25 -14.50 9.40
C LYS A 16 35.18 -15.53 9.05
N ASN A 17 33.96 -15.07 8.78
CA ASN A 17 32.83 -15.94 8.47
C ASN A 17 33.15 -16.92 7.32
N GLU A 18 33.88 -16.46 6.30
CA GLU A 18 34.34 -17.27 5.17
C GLU A 18 35.19 -18.47 5.60
N GLN A 19 36.03 -18.32 6.63
CA GLN A 19 36.87 -19.40 7.14
C GLN A 19 36.06 -20.41 7.96
N VAL A 20 35.00 -19.97 8.63
CA VAL A 20 34.06 -20.87 9.32
C VAL A 20 33.24 -21.66 8.31
N LEU A 21 32.79 -21.01 7.22
CA LEU A 21 32.03 -21.66 6.15
C LEU A 21 32.88 -22.74 5.45
N ASP A 22 34.10 -22.38 5.00
CA ASP A 22 35.01 -23.33 4.35
C ASP A 22 35.36 -24.52 5.27
N PHE A 23 35.49 -24.28 6.58
CA PHE A 23 35.72 -25.34 7.56
C PHE A 23 34.51 -26.28 7.72
N LEU A 24 33.29 -25.74 7.81
CA LEU A 24 32.07 -26.52 7.96
C LEU A 24 31.73 -27.31 6.68
N GLU A 25 31.97 -26.72 5.50
CA GLU A 25 31.79 -27.41 4.22
C GLU A 25 32.74 -28.60 4.06
N LYS A 26 34.00 -28.45 4.48
CA LYS A 26 35.00 -29.53 4.45
C LYS A 26 34.77 -30.60 5.52
N ASN A 27 33.93 -30.34 6.52
CA ASN A 27 33.67 -31.23 7.64
C ASN A 27 32.16 -31.37 7.89
N PRO A 28 31.42 -32.04 7.00
CA PRO A 28 29.96 -32.13 7.07
C PRO A 28 29.46 -32.80 8.36
N ASP A 29 30.24 -33.73 8.92
CA ASP A 29 29.90 -34.46 10.14
C ASP A 29 30.29 -33.72 11.43
N PHE A 30 30.78 -32.48 11.33
CA PHE A 30 31.29 -31.71 12.47
C PHE A 30 30.29 -31.63 13.63
N PHE A 31 29.00 -31.39 13.32
CA PHE A 31 27.94 -31.29 14.32
C PHE A 31 27.44 -32.65 14.83
N VAL A 32 27.67 -33.73 14.08
CA VAL A 32 27.42 -35.11 14.53
C VAL A 32 28.45 -35.48 15.60
N ASN A 33 29.71 -35.12 15.37
CA ASN A 33 30.82 -35.41 16.28
C ASN A 33 30.87 -34.45 17.48
N ASN A 34 30.26 -33.26 17.38
CA ASN A 34 30.22 -32.25 18.42
C ASN A 34 28.78 -31.82 18.75
N PRO A 35 27.94 -32.72 19.28
CA PRO A 35 26.51 -32.44 19.51
C PRO A 35 26.27 -31.34 20.55
N ASN A 36 27.23 -31.10 21.46
CA ASN A 36 27.14 -30.00 22.42
C ASN A 36 27.30 -28.61 21.77
N ALA A 37 27.90 -28.52 20.58
CA ALA A 37 27.98 -27.27 19.83
C ALA A 37 26.60 -26.85 19.29
N LEU A 38 25.80 -27.83 18.82
CA LEU A 38 24.42 -27.59 18.37
C LEU A 38 23.53 -26.99 19.46
N LYS A 39 23.71 -27.40 20.72
CA LYS A 39 22.95 -26.87 21.87
C LYS A 39 23.17 -25.37 22.14
N LYS A 40 24.26 -24.81 21.61
CA LYS A 40 24.63 -23.39 21.76
C LYS A 40 24.27 -22.55 20.54
N ILE A 41 23.76 -23.17 19.47
CA ILE A 41 23.29 -22.45 18.28
C ILE A 41 21.90 -21.91 18.57
N ASN A 42 21.73 -20.60 18.41
CA ASN A 42 20.41 -19.98 18.44
C ASN A 42 19.74 -20.18 17.09
N PHE A 43 18.76 -21.06 17.02
CA PHE A 43 17.89 -21.17 15.86
C PHE A 43 16.89 -20.00 15.85
N PRO A 44 16.57 -19.43 14.67
CA PRO A 44 15.51 -18.42 14.55
C PRO A 44 14.14 -19.10 14.65
N LEU A 45 13.75 -19.52 15.86
CA LEU A 45 12.43 -20.06 16.12
C LEU A 45 11.44 -18.92 16.41
N LYS A 46 10.39 -18.82 15.60
CA LYS A 46 9.19 -18.06 15.96
C LYS A 46 8.43 -18.91 16.97
N ASN A 47 8.31 -18.44 18.20
CA ASN A 47 7.51 -19.01 19.30
C ASN A 47 8.19 -20.13 20.12
N TYR A 48 8.82 -19.71 21.22
CA TYR A 48 9.38 -20.60 22.26
C TYR A 48 8.31 -21.32 23.11
N ALA A 49 7.02 -21.04 22.92
CA ALA A 49 5.95 -21.45 23.83
C ALA A 49 5.35 -22.83 23.53
N GLU A 50 5.58 -23.41 22.35
CA GLU A 50 4.94 -24.67 21.92
C GLU A 50 5.88 -25.88 21.84
N TYR A 51 7.17 -25.71 22.12
CA TYR A 51 8.15 -26.80 22.05
C TYR A 51 8.60 -27.21 23.45
N ASP A 52 8.26 -28.44 23.84
CA ASP A 52 8.75 -29.08 25.06
C ASP A 52 10.29 -29.01 25.10
N ASP A 53 10.85 -28.80 26.29
CA ASP A 53 12.27 -28.47 26.54
C ASP A 53 13.23 -29.57 26.02
N LYS A 54 12.66 -30.74 25.66
CA LYS A 54 13.33 -31.94 25.13
C LYS A 54 13.46 -31.99 23.61
N SER A 55 12.74 -31.17 22.85
CA SER A 55 12.80 -31.15 21.38
C SER A 55 13.02 -29.72 20.83
N LYS A 56 14.09 -29.08 21.27
CA LYS A 56 14.53 -27.74 20.79
C LYS A 56 15.03 -27.69 19.34
N VAL A 57 14.87 -28.77 18.58
CA VAL A 57 15.34 -28.87 17.19
C VAL A 57 14.12 -29.14 16.33
N VAL A 58 13.49 -28.07 15.83
CA VAL A 58 12.66 -28.19 14.64
C VAL A 58 13.62 -28.53 13.48
N PRO A 59 13.47 -29.68 12.80
CA PRO A 59 14.25 -29.97 11.62
C PRO A 59 14.14 -28.79 10.65
N PHE A 60 15.28 -28.32 10.11
CA PHE A 60 15.31 -27.18 9.18
C PHE A 60 14.28 -27.32 8.03
N LYS A 61 14.00 -28.56 7.61
CA LYS A 61 12.96 -28.90 6.63
C LYS A 61 11.55 -28.52 7.11
N ASP A 62 11.20 -28.80 8.36
CA ASP A 62 9.88 -28.50 8.93
C ASP A 62 9.70 -26.98 9.08
N TRP A 63 10.75 -26.27 9.51
CA TRP A 63 10.76 -24.80 9.55
C TRP A 63 10.61 -24.18 8.16
N ILE A 64 11.26 -24.72 7.13
CA ILE A 64 11.05 -24.30 5.73
C ILE A 64 9.59 -24.54 5.32
N ILE A 65 9.04 -25.72 5.61
CA ILE A 65 7.66 -26.08 5.23
C ILE A 65 6.66 -25.13 5.90
N GLU A 66 6.84 -24.80 7.18
CA GLU A 66 5.97 -23.86 7.90
C GLU A 66 6.07 -22.44 7.32
N ASN A 67 7.28 -21.94 7.06
CA ASN A 67 7.43 -20.63 6.41
C ASN A 67 6.81 -20.60 5.00
N LEU A 68 6.92 -21.68 4.23
CA LEU A 68 6.29 -21.78 2.91
C LEU A 68 4.76 -21.78 3.01
N LYS A 69 4.19 -22.44 4.03
CA LYS A 69 2.75 -22.38 4.31
C LYS A 69 2.29 -20.98 4.68
N ASP A 70 3.05 -20.26 5.51
CA ASP A 70 2.76 -18.87 5.86
C ASP A 70 2.81 -17.95 4.63
N VAL A 71 3.83 -18.11 3.79
CA VAL A 71 3.93 -17.37 2.52
C VAL A 71 2.75 -17.69 1.61
N GLN A 72 2.40 -18.97 1.47
CA GLN A 72 1.26 -19.39 0.66
C GLN A 72 -0.06 -18.78 1.18
N LYS A 73 -0.28 -18.80 2.50
CA LYS A 73 -1.45 -18.21 3.14
C LYS A 73 -1.55 -16.71 2.84
N ASN A 74 -0.44 -15.98 3.01
CA ASN A 74 -0.38 -14.56 2.69
C ASN A 74 -0.67 -14.29 1.20
N ILE A 75 -0.19 -15.14 0.28
CA ILE A 75 -0.48 -15.01 -1.16
C ILE A 75 -1.98 -15.19 -1.42
N ILE A 76 -2.60 -16.22 -0.84
CA ILE A 76 -4.03 -16.50 -1.01
C ILE A 76 -4.87 -15.36 -0.44
N GLU A 77 -4.55 -14.86 0.76
CA GLU A 77 -5.25 -13.74 1.38
C GLU A 77 -5.14 -12.48 0.52
N ASN A 78 -3.93 -12.15 0.04
CA ASN A 78 -3.74 -11.01 -0.87
C ASN A 78 -4.52 -11.18 -2.19
N ALA A 79 -4.52 -12.39 -2.77
CA ALA A 79 -5.28 -12.68 -3.99
C ALA A 79 -6.79 -12.51 -3.77
N HIS A 80 -7.30 -13.00 -2.63
CA HIS A 80 -8.70 -12.84 -2.25
C HIS A 80 -9.08 -11.37 -2.06
N HIS A 81 -8.26 -10.59 -1.34
CA HIS A 81 -8.47 -9.15 -1.18
C HIS A 81 -8.45 -8.40 -2.52
N ASN A 82 -7.53 -8.75 -3.43
CA ASN A 82 -7.46 -8.17 -4.76
C ASN A 82 -8.69 -8.51 -5.60
N PHE A 83 -9.16 -9.77 -5.54
CA PHE A 83 -10.37 -10.20 -6.24
C PHE A 83 -11.62 -9.44 -5.76
N LEU A 84 -11.80 -9.29 -4.45
CA LEU A 84 -12.90 -8.49 -3.88
C LEU A 84 -12.82 -7.03 -4.31
N THR A 85 -11.61 -6.44 -4.32
CA THR A 85 -11.40 -5.07 -4.80
C THR A 85 -11.79 -4.94 -6.27
N GLN A 86 -11.40 -5.91 -7.10
CA GLN A 86 -11.74 -5.95 -8.52
C GLN A 86 -13.26 -6.06 -8.74
N GLN A 87 -13.98 -6.88 -7.98
CA GLN A 87 -15.44 -6.97 -8.06
C GLN A 87 -16.10 -5.63 -7.72
N LYS A 88 -15.70 -4.98 -6.61
CA LYS A 88 -16.23 -3.66 -6.20
C LYS A 88 -16.04 -2.62 -7.31
N ILE A 89 -14.90 -2.65 -8.00
CA ILE A 89 -14.61 -1.75 -9.13
C ILE A 89 -15.54 -2.04 -10.30
N HIS A 90 -15.65 -3.29 -10.74
CA HIS A 90 -16.50 -3.67 -11.87
C HIS A 90 -17.97 -3.32 -11.63
N GLU A 91 -18.49 -3.60 -10.45
CA GLU A 91 -19.86 -3.23 -10.07
C GLU A 91 -20.05 -1.71 -10.11
N SER A 92 -19.07 -0.96 -9.59
CA SER A 92 -19.11 0.51 -9.59
C SER A 92 -19.06 1.08 -11.01
N VAL A 93 -18.29 0.45 -11.91
CA VAL A 93 -18.25 0.80 -13.35
C VAL A 93 -19.59 0.54 -14.02
N ILE A 94 -20.22 -0.62 -13.77
CA ILE A 94 -21.53 -0.93 -14.34
C ILE A 94 -22.57 0.07 -13.84
N GLU A 95 -22.53 0.44 -12.57
CA GLU A 95 -23.47 1.41 -11.98
C GLU A 95 -23.29 2.82 -12.53
N ILE A 96 -22.06 3.33 -12.63
CA ILE A 96 -21.83 4.68 -13.14
C ILE A 96 -22.21 4.80 -14.63
N LEU A 97 -22.01 3.75 -15.42
CA LEU A 97 -22.37 3.74 -16.83
C LEU A 97 -23.88 3.87 -17.07
N LYS A 98 -24.71 3.32 -16.16
CA LYS A 98 -26.18 3.37 -16.19
C LYS A 98 -26.77 4.72 -15.79
N ILE A 99 -25.96 5.66 -15.34
CA ILE A 99 -26.43 6.98 -14.92
C ILE A 99 -26.60 7.88 -16.14
N ASP A 100 -27.78 8.43 -16.34
CA ASP A 100 -28.10 9.25 -17.53
C ASP A 100 -27.98 10.76 -17.28
N ASN A 101 -27.63 11.18 -16.06
CA ASN A 101 -27.54 12.59 -15.71
C ASN A 101 -26.30 12.89 -14.86
N VAL A 102 -25.66 14.03 -15.14
CA VAL A 102 -24.40 14.44 -14.49
C VAL A 102 -24.51 14.71 -12.98
N LYS A 103 -25.64 15.25 -12.51
CA LYS A 103 -25.94 15.43 -11.09
C LYS A 103 -25.94 14.08 -10.36
N ASP A 104 -26.55 13.07 -10.98
CA ASP A 104 -26.63 11.72 -10.41
C ASP A 104 -25.25 11.05 -10.37
N VAL A 105 -24.35 11.37 -11.31
CA VAL A 105 -22.95 10.94 -11.24
C VAL A 105 -22.28 11.51 -10.00
N PHE A 106 -22.42 12.81 -9.71
CA PHE A 106 -21.84 13.39 -8.49
C PHE A 106 -22.48 12.86 -7.21
N VAL A 107 -23.79 12.60 -7.21
CA VAL A 107 -24.47 11.95 -6.09
C VAL A 107 -23.93 10.54 -5.88
N PHE A 108 -23.72 9.78 -6.95
CA PHE A 108 -23.13 8.45 -6.91
C PHE A 108 -21.71 8.48 -6.32
N LEU A 109 -20.84 9.36 -6.82
CA LEU A 109 -19.47 9.54 -6.35
C LEU A 109 -19.42 9.90 -4.85
N LYS A 110 -20.27 10.81 -4.37
CA LYS A 110 -20.20 11.30 -2.98
C LYS A 110 -20.90 10.40 -1.97
N ASN A 111 -22.01 9.76 -2.35
CA ASN A 111 -22.89 9.13 -1.37
C ASN A 111 -22.84 7.60 -1.41
N ARG A 112 -22.62 7.00 -2.59
CA ARG A 112 -22.67 5.54 -2.77
C ARG A 112 -21.29 4.91 -2.85
N LEU A 113 -20.40 5.58 -3.57
CA LEU A 113 -19.07 5.07 -3.84
C LEU A 113 -18.16 5.00 -2.59
N PRO A 114 -18.19 5.96 -1.64
CA PRO A 114 -17.31 5.90 -0.47
C PRO A 114 -17.63 4.70 0.42
N SER A 115 -18.93 4.40 0.61
CA SER A 115 -19.36 3.20 1.35
C SER A 115 -18.95 1.89 0.67
N LYS A 116 -18.83 1.85 -0.67
CA LYS A 116 -18.38 0.65 -1.37
C LYS A 116 -16.89 0.38 -1.20
N PHE A 117 -16.09 1.43 -1.21
CA PHE A 117 -14.63 1.33 -1.11
C PHE A 117 -14.09 1.49 0.31
N ASP A 118 -14.96 1.61 1.32
CA ASP A 118 -14.56 1.84 2.71
C ASP A 118 -13.69 3.12 2.81
N LEU A 119 -14.14 4.17 2.13
CA LEU A 119 -13.51 5.50 2.07
C LEU A 119 -14.44 6.55 2.69
N GLU A 120 -13.85 7.63 3.18
CA GLU A 120 -14.62 8.69 3.84
C GLU A 120 -15.11 9.75 2.84
N VAL A 121 -14.36 9.94 1.75
CA VAL A 121 -14.70 10.92 0.74
C VAL A 121 -14.28 10.44 -0.64
N ILE A 122 -15.19 10.58 -1.60
CA ILE A 122 -14.88 10.60 -3.02
C ILE A 122 -15.64 11.77 -3.62
N ASN A 123 -14.92 12.73 -4.21
CA ASN A 123 -15.53 13.96 -4.72
C ASN A 123 -14.68 14.58 -5.83
N ILE A 124 -15.19 15.63 -6.47
CA ILE A 124 -14.45 16.43 -7.44
C ILE A 124 -14.03 17.75 -6.79
N VAL A 125 -12.81 18.18 -7.10
CA VAL A 125 -12.29 19.51 -6.80
C VAL A 125 -12.30 20.32 -8.09
N THR A 126 -12.86 21.53 -8.06
CA THR A 126 -12.93 22.44 -9.22
C THR A 126 -12.68 23.89 -8.80
N SER A 127 -12.12 24.69 -9.71
CA SER A 127 -11.99 26.14 -9.56
C SER A 127 -13.27 26.91 -9.93
N ASN A 128 -14.29 26.23 -10.46
CA ASN A 128 -15.56 26.88 -10.81
C ASN A 128 -16.51 26.93 -9.60
N LYS A 129 -16.63 28.12 -9.00
CA LYS A 129 -17.47 28.37 -7.80
C LYS A 129 -18.97 28.13 -8.01
N ILE A 130 -19.47 28.36 -9.23
CA ILE A 130 -20.89 28.20 -9.55
C ILE A 130 -21.22 26.71 -9.60
N ILE A 131 -20.39 25.95 -10.31
CA ILE A 131 -20.51 24.50 -10.44
C ILE A 131 -20.31 23.79 -9.09
N SER A 132 -19.29 24.20 -8.32
CA SER A 132 -19.02 23.60 -7.02
C SER A 132 -20.23 23.72 -6.08
N ARG A 133 -20.90 24.88 -6.06
CA ARG A 133 -22.13 25.07 -5.30
C ARG A 133 -23.30 24.26 -5.87
N LYS A 134 -23.49 24.28 -7.19
CA LYS A 134 -24.61 23.60 -7.88
C LYS A 134 -24.62 22.09 -7.61
N TYR A 135 -23.44 21.46 -7.59
CA TYR A 135 -23.29 20.02 -7.43
C TYR A 135 -22.68 19.61 -6.09
N SER A 136 -22.46 20.56 -5.17
CA SER A 136 -21.78 20.36 -3.89
C SER A 136 -20.43 19.63 -4.05
N LEU A 137 -19.60 20.15 -4.94
CA LEU A 137 -18.20 19.75 -5.16
C LEU A 137 -17.27 20.59 -4.27
N ILE A 138 -16.02 20.18 -4.17
CA ILE A 138 -15.01 20.92 -3.41
C ILE A 138 -14.51 22.08 -4.26
N PHE A 139 -14.58 23.30 -3.72
CA PHE A 139 -14.02 24.49 -4.36
C PHE A 139 -12.59 24.74 -3.89
N LYS A 140 -11.67 24.95 -4.83
CA LYS A 140 -10.31 25.46 -4.55
C LYS A 140 -9.88 26.42 -5.64
N ASP A 141 -9.06 27.40 -5.26
CA ASP A 141 -8.49 28.34 -6.21
C ASP A 141 -7.65 27.61 -7.27
N GLU A 142 -7.64 28.17 -8.49
CA GLU A 142 -6.97 27.56 -9.63
C GLU A 142 -5.46 27.38 -9.38
N GLU A 143 -4.84 28.26 -8.60
CA GLU A 143 -3.43 28.13 -8.19
C GLU A 143 -3.17 26.87 -7.35
N ILE A 144 -4.10 26.52 -6.44
CA ILE A 144 -3.99 25.31 -5.61
C ILE A 144 -4.18 24.08 -6.49
N ILE A 145 -5.19 24.11 -7.37
CA ILE A 145 -5.42 23.02 -8.32
C ILE A 145 -4.19 22.82 -9.20
N LYS A 146 -3.61 23.88 -9.78
CA LYS A 146 -2.40 23.81 -10.62
C LYS A 146 -1.17 23.25 -9.90
N LYS A 147 -1.01 23.50 -8.59
CA LYS A 147 0.08 22.90 -7.80
C LYS A 147 -0.04 21.38 -7.68
N ILE A 148 -1.27 20.87 -7.68
CA ILE A 148 -1.58 19.44 -7.56
C ILE A 148 -1.67 18.77 -8.93
N TYR A 149 -2.22 19.51 -9.89
CA TYR A 149 -2.45 19.13 -11.26
C TYR A 149 -1.10 19.03 -11.96
N GLY A 150 -0.44 17.88 -11.81
CA GLY A 150 0.83 17.60 -12.46
C GLY A 150 0.62 17.45 -13.97
N LYS A 151 0.26 16.23 -14.40
CA LYS A 151 -0.05 15.91 -15.80
C LYS A 151 -1.51 15.49 -15.96
N LYS A 152 -2.07 15.73 -17.15
CA LYS A 152 -3.38 15.20 -17.55
C LYS A 152 -3.42 13.69 -17.35
N ASN A 153 -4.53 13.18 -16.82
CA ASN A 153 -4.78 11.76 -16.54
C ASN A 153 -3.78 11.12 -15.56
N GLN A 154 -3.18 11.92 -14.67
CA GLN A 154 -2.23 11.41 -13.67
C GLN A 154 -2.94 11.10 -12.35
N LEU A 155 -2.65 9.92 -11.80
CA LEU A 155 -3.02 9.54 -10.43
C LEU A 155 -1.82 9.72 -9.50
N ILE A 156 -2.04 10.41 -8.38
CA ILE A 156 -1.09 10.56 -7.28
C ILE A 156 -1.73 9.91 -6.04
N MET A 157 -0.98 9.11 -5.31
CA MET A 157 -1.43 8.44 -4.09
C MET A 157 -0.41 8.70 -2.99
N ASP A 158 -0.82 9.38 -1.92
CA ASP A 158 0.10 9.76 -0.84
C ASP A 158 -0.66 10.07 0.46
N ALA A 159 0.08 10.46 1.50
CA ALA A 159 -0.45 11.10 2.68
C ALA A 159 -1.07 12.46 2.32
N VAL A 160 -2.09 12.87 3.09
CA VAL A 160 -2.73 14.18 2.89
C VAL A 160 -1.77 15.30 3.25
N ASP A 161 -1.50 16.19 2.29
CA ASP A 161 -0.87 17.48 2.55
C ASP A 161 -1.91 18.49 3.05
N ASN A 162 -1.84 18.81 4.34
CA ASN A 162 -2.74 19.77 4.98
C ASN A 162 -2.56 21.20 4.46
N GLN A 163 -1.46 21.54 3.80
CA GLN A 163 -1.26 22.86 3.20
C GLN A 163 -2.19 23.10 1.99
N LEU A 164 -2.54 22.03 1.27
CA LEU A 164 -3.46 22.08 0.14
C LEU A 164 -4.93 22.23 0.57
N LYS A 165 -5.23 21.92 1.84
CA LYS A 165 -6.55 22.10 2.46
C LYS A 165 -7.72 21.46 1.68
N ILE A 166 -7.46 20.44 0.85
CA ILE A 166 -8.47 19.81 -0.02
C ILE A 166 -9.66 19.28 0.78
N PHE A 167 -9.37 18.70 1.96
CA PHE A 167 -10.36 18.05 2.82
C PHE A 167 -10.70 18.85 4.08
N GLU A 168 -10.43 20.17 4.10
CA GLU A 168 -10.61 20.99 5.32
C GLU A 168 -12.06 21.06 5.80
N ASP A 169 -13.01 20.98 4.87
CA ASP A 169 -14.46 21.08 5.15
C ASP A 169 -15.07 19.76 5.65
N PHE A 170 -14.27 18.69 5.78
CA PHE A 170 -14.74 17.39 6.25
C PHE A 170 -14.52 17.26 7.76
N ASN A 171 -15.56 16.80 8.47
CA ASN A 171 -15.52 16.61 9.93
C ASN A 171 -14.51 15.52 10.39
N GLN A 172 -14.04 14.68 9.47
CA GLN A 172 -13.12 13.58 9.77
C GLN A 172 -11.72 13.87 9.23
N LYS A 173 -10.71 13.51 10.02
CA LYS A 173 -9.31 13.65 9.62
C LYS A 173 -8.96 12.60 8.56
N ILE A 174 -8.70 13.06 7.34
CA ILE A 174 -8.21 12.22 6.24
C ILE A 174 -6.70 12.07 6.37
N TYR A 175 -6.19 10.84 6.34
CA TYR A 175 -4.77 10.53 6.51
C TYR A 175 -4.07 10.31 5.17
N SER A 176 -4.70 9.56 4.27
CA SER A 176 -4.18 9.30 2.92
C SER A 176 -5.19 9.70 1.86
N ASN A 177 -4.70 10.08 0.68
CA ASN A 177 -5.53 10.41 -0.46
C ASN A 177 -5.04 9.74 -1.76
N ALA A 178 -5.95 9.64 -2.71
CA ALA A 178 -5.63 9.44 -4.11
C ALA A 178 -6.22 10.63 -4.89
N ILE A 179 -5.43 11.27 -5.72
CA ILE A 179 -5.82 12.45 -6.50
C ILE A 179 -5.56 12.16 -7.96
N TYR A 180 -6.63 12.13 -8.75
CA TYR A 180 -6.58 11.96 -10.19
C TYR A 180 -6.83 13.29 -10.90
N SER A 181 -5.89 13.69 -11.74
CA SER A 181 -6.00 14.90 -12.56
C SER A 181 -6.82 14.61 -13.82
N LEU A 182 -8.05 15.11 -13.88
CA LEU A 182 -8.92 14.93 -15.04
C LEU A 182 -8.28 15.60 -16.26
N GLY A 183 -7.98 14.84 -17.31
CA GLY A 183 -7.32 15.33 -18.53
C GLY A 183 -8.22 16.09 -19.49
N HIS A 184 -9.50 16.22 -19.17
CA HIS A 184 -10.45 17.07 -19.89
C HIS A 184 -10.97 18.16 -18.95
N GLU A 185 -11.02 19.40 -19.44
CA GLU A 185 -11.65 20.48 -18.70
C GLU A 185 -13.15 20.24 -18.69
N PHE A 186 -13.69 20.19 -17.49
CA PHE A 186 -15.10 19.96 -17.29
C PHE A 186 -15.70 21.25 -16.73
N PHE A 187 -16.75 21.75 -17.40
CA PHE A 187 -17.29 23.09 -17.16
C PHE A 187 -16.23 24.20 -17.23
N GLU A 188 -15.38 24.15 -18.27
CA GLU A 188 -14.33 25.17 -18.55
C GLU A 188 -13.33 25.36 -17.40
N SER A 189 -13.13 24.33 -16.59
CA SER A 189 -12.23 24.40 -15.43
C SER A 189 -11.43 23.11 -15.25
N SER A 190 -10.15 23.28 -14.88
CA SER A 190 -9.32 22.17 -14.43
C SER A 190 -9.92 21.57 -13.16
N SER A 191 -10.09 20.25 -13.17
CA SER A 191 -10.77 19.54 -12.10
C SER A 191 -9.96 18.30 -11.67
N LEU A 192 -10.07 17.94 -10.40
CA LEU A 192 -9.43 16.76 -9.81
C LEU A 192 -10.51 15.83 -9.27
N LEU A 193 -10.35 14.53 -9.48
CA LEU A 193 -11.11 13.52 -8.75
C LEU A 193 -10.30 13.10 -7.53
N VAL A 194 -10.86 13.26 -6.33
CA VAL A 194 -10.18 12.98 -5.07
C VAL A 194 -10.85 11.85 -4.31
N PHE A 195 -10.03 11.00 -3.73
CA PHE A 195 -10.39 9.91 -2.83
C PHE A 195 -9.67 10.16 -1.51
N GLY A 196 -10.37 10.05 -0.38
CA GLY A 196 -9.80 10.26 0.94
C GLY A 196 -10.16 9.13 1.89
N SER A 197 -9.16 8.66 2.62
CA SER A 197 -9.30 7.66 3.67
C SER A 197 -8.74 8.18 4.99
N LYS A 198 -9.41 7.85 6.11
CA LYS A 198 -8.85 8.02 7.46
C LYS A 198 -7.67 7.07 7.72
N ASP A 199 -7.57 6.00 6.94
CA ASP A 199 -6.54 4.98 7.04
C ASP A 199 -5.41 5.23 6.04
N LYS A 200 -4.39 4.36 6.09
CA LYS A 200 -3.19 4.41 5.23
C LYS A 200 -3.40 3.73 3.88
N HIS A 201 -4.64 3.67 3.38
CA HIS A 201 -5.02 2.92 2.17
C HIS A 201 -4.15 3.26 0.96
N PHE A 202 -3.79 4.54 0.79
CA PHE A 202 -3.12 5.00 -0.43
C PHE A 202 -1.59 5.11 -0.34
N LEU A 203 -0.96 4.86 0.83
CA LEU A 203 0.50 5.04 0.99
C LEU A 203 1.36 4.00 0.27
N ASN A 204 0.80 2.82 0.01
CA ASN A 204 1.54 1.68 -0.54
C ASN A 204 1.25 1.46 -2.03
N ASN A 205 0.56 2.40 -2.70
CA ASN A 205 0.08 2.25 -4.09
C ASN A 205 -0.73 0.96 -4.33
N LYS A 206 -1.33 0.41 -3.28
CA LYS A 206 -2.23 -0.75 -3.41
C LYS A 206 -3.46 -0.32 -4.21
N ALA A 207 -3.90 -1.18 -5.11
CA ALA A 207 -5.02 -0.92 -6.01
C ALA A 207 -4.84 0.31 -6.93
N TYR A 208 -3.60 0.77 -7.16
CA TYR A 208 -3.32 1.90 -8.06
C TYR A 208 -3.98 1.70 -9.44
N ASP A 209 -3.79 0.54 -10.07
CA ASP A 209 -4.35 0.25 -11.39
C ASP A 209 -5.88 0.29 -11.39
N PHE A 210 -6.51 -0.16 -10.31
CA PHE A 210 -7.96 -0.16 -10.16
C PHE A 210 -8.51 1.26 -10.00
N ILE A 211 -7.90 2.08 -9.14
CA ILE A 211 -8.30 3.48 -8.94
C ILE A 211 -8.07 4.26 -10.22
N LEU A 212 -6.95 4.04 -10.91
CA LEU A 212 -6.64 4.67 -12.19
C LEU A 212 -7.68 4.28 -13.25
N PHE A 213 -7.98 3.00 -13.39
CA PHE A 213 -8.99 2.51 -14.31
C PHE A 213 -10.37 3.12 -14.02
N PHE A 214 -10.81 3.08 -12.77
CA PHE A 214 -12.09 3.67 -12.38
C PHE A 214 -12.12 5.19 -12.64
N SER A 215 -11.03 5.90 -12.33
CA SER A 215 -10.93 7.35 -12.58
C SER A 215 -11.02 7.68 -14.08
N ASN A 216 -10.41 6.86 -14.93
CA ASN A 216 -10.56 6.97 -16.38
C ASN A 216 -12.02 6.76 -16.81
N VAL A 217 -12.72 5.77 -16.25
CA VAL A 217 -14.15 5.55 -16.55
C VAL A 217 -15.00 6.74 -16.11
N VAL A 218 -14.77 7.28 -14.91
CA VAL A 218 -15.47 8.48 -14.43
C VAL A 218 -15.25 9.65 -15.40
N GLN A 219 -14.01 9.87 -15.83
CA GLN A 219 -13.69 10.90 -16.81
C GLN A 219 -14.45 10.70 -18.13
N GLU A 220 -14.43 9.50 -18.71
CA GLU A 220 -15.15 9.23 -19.96
C GLU A 220 -16.65 9.42 -19.80
N LYS A 221 -17.21 9.05 -18.64
CA LYS A 221 -18.62 9.29 -18.36
C LYS A 221 -18.94 10.78 -18.25
N LEU A 222 -18.09 11.56 -17.58
CA LEU A 222 -18.25 13.02 -17.49
C LEU A 222 -18.14 13.71 -18.85
N LYS A 223 -17.25 13.23 -19.74
CA LYS A 223 -17.11 13.74 -21.11
C LYS A 223 -18.39 13.66 -21.93
N GLN A 224 -19.21 12.63 -21.70
CA GLN A 224 -20.49 12.47 -22.38
C GLN A 224 -21.47 13.62 -22.06
N PHE A 225 -21.37 14.19 -20.85
CA PHE A 225 -22.25 15.26 -20.39
C PHE A 225 -21.71 16.67 -20.66
N SER A 226 -20.43 16.81 -21.02
CA SER A 226 -19.85 18.11 -21.39
C SER A 226 -20.12 18.50 -22.86
N ASN A 227 -20.70 17.60 -23.65
CA ASN A 227 -21.13 17.85 -25.03
C ASN A 227 -22.64 18.14 -25.16
N GLU A 228 -23.36 18.24 -24.04
CA GLU A 228 -24.75 18.70 -23.94
C GLU A 228 -24.80 20.15 -23.42
#